data_AF-A0A964MBZ4-F1
#
_entry.id   AF-A0A964MBZ4-F1
#
_cell.length_a   1.000
_cell.length_b   1.000
_cell.length_c   1.000
_cell.angle_alpha   90.00
_cell.angle_beta   90.00
_cell.angle_gamma   90.00
#
_symmetry.space_group_name_H-M   'P 1'
#
loop_
_entity.id
_entity.type
_entity.pdbx_description
1 polymer ?
#
loop_
_entity_poly.entity_id
_entity_poly.type
_entity_poly.pdbx_seq_one_letter_code
_entity_poly.pdbx_strand_id
1 'polypeptide(L)'
;LMVRSAFPFHARLTDERRSLAVEVALRSAAGDHFCLLIPPPPSKHLRRLTLHLVVHEDAGSRRATAPLMLLPPGDGARARRIFGRSRLLSEPMHFLSTNGRGAMLRVPVAWGSLTSRYDALLAANLSPDYPEDRWIMFTRCRAWLVYQGYSQDIALDSLQAFALEDGRSAVWRFKIPSGQGQHVLLTLTAEMLPGRNAVRLVFARRPAGSDPSRLADATPVRLILRPDIEDRSFHETTKAFAGPEHQFRAALAAAEDGFEFRPDPHRRLHMAVSHGRFFHEPEWQYMVKLPRDEERGQDAHSDLFSPGYFESRLTGGGDAALTAEINPVASRTGGRPAKPRRAPVARPIEVLTAALDHYIVDRNGLKSVIAGYPWFLDWGRDSLISVRGLIAAGRFADARAVLTLFGQFEDRGTLPNMIRGGDARNRDTSDAP
;
A
#
# COMPACT_ATOMS: atom_id res chain seq x y z
N LEU A 1 29.46 17.65 -15.56
CA LEU A 1 28.64 17.07 -16.65
C LEU A 1 29.37 17.32 -17.96
N MET A 2 29.67 16.28 -18.73
CA MET A 2 30.28 16.42 -20.05
C MET A 2 29.19 16.27 -21.13
N VAL A 3 29.10 17.25 -22.04
CA VAL A 3 28.21 17.21 -23.20
C VAL A 3 29.08 17.10 -24.44
N ARG A 4 28.70 16.25 -25.40
CA ARG A 4 29.41 16.03 -26.66
C ARG A 4 28.45 16.13 -27.84
N SER A 5 28.97 16.59 -28.98
CA SER A 5 28.24 16.72 -30.24
C SER A 5 29.21 16.63 -31.42
N ALA A 6 28.76 16.14 -32.58
CA ALA A 6 29.54 16.22 -33.81
C ALA A 6 29.74 17.68 -34.28
N PHE A 7 28.75 18.53 -34.01
CA PHE A 7 28.71 19.95 -34.44
C PHE A 7 29.01 20.91 -33.29
N PRO A 8 29.50 22.14 -33.56
CA PRO A 8 29.66 23.19 -32.56
C PRO A 8 28.34 23.49 -31.84
N PHE A 9 28.39 23.81 -30.55
CA PHE A 9 27.18 24.10 -29.78
C PHE A 9 27.43 25.05 -28.61
N HIS A 10 26.34 25.64 -28.13
CA HIS A 10 26.27 26.33 -26.84
C HIS A 10 25.43 25.52 -25.87
N ALA A 11 25.92 25.41 -24.63
CA ALA A 11 25.19 24.78 -23.54
C ALA A 11 24.91 25.80 -22.43
N ARG A 12 23.68 25.82 -21.94
CA ARG A 12 23.27 26.65 -20.80
C ARG A 12 22.55 25.80 -19.77
N LEU A 13 23.02 25.83 -18.54
CA LEU A 13 22.36 25.20 -17.40
C LEU A 13 21.54 26.25 -16.64
N THR A 14 20.25 25.99 -16.41
CA THR A 14 19.36 26.90 -15.68
C THR A 14 18.70 26.23 -14.49
N ASP A 15 18.45 27.01 -13.44
CA ASP A 15 17.51 26.70 -12.35
C ASP A 15 16.31 27.64 -12.50
N GLU A 16 15.16 27.11 -12.90
CA GLU A 16 14.00 27.90 -13.33
C GLU A 16 14.39 28.98 -14.36
N ARG A 17 14.37 30.26 -13.98
CA ARG A 17 14.74 31.41 -14.83
C ARG A 17 16.20 31.85 -14.67
N ARG A 18 16.93 31.30 -13.70
CA ARG A 18 18.31 31.71 -13.39
C ARG A 18 19.31 30.88 -14.18
N SER A 19 20.22 31.53 -14.91
CA SER A 19 21.36 30.86 -15.54
C SER A 19 22.42 30.53 -14.49
N LEU A 20 22.84 29.27 -14.44
CA LEU A 20 23.88 28.78 -13.53
C LEU A 20 25.24 28.65 -14.20
N ALA A 21 25.25 28.23 -15.47
CA ALA A 21 26.45 28.09 -16.27
C ALA A 21 26.10 28.25 -17.74
N VAL A 22 27.02 28.84 -18.51
CA VAL A 22 26.94 28.97 -19.96
C VAL A 22 28.31 28.61 -20.51
N GLU A 23 28.35 27.62 -21.39
CA GLU A 23 29.59 27.13 -21.99
C GLU A 23 29.45 27.08 -23.51
N VAL A 24 30.55 27.42 -24.20
CA VAL A 24 30.69 27.22 -25.64
C VAL A 24 31.50 25.97 -25.86
N ALA A 25 31.09 25.12 -26.79
CA ALA A 25 31.79 23.87 -27.04
C ALA A 25 33.20 24.10 -27.61
N LEU A 26 34.16 23.37 -27.07
CA LEU A 26 35.53 23.28 -27.56
C LEU A 26 35.64 22.12 -28.54
N ARG A 27 36.50 22.27 -29.55
CA ARG A 27 36.79 21.19 -30.51
C ARG A 27 37.84 20.24 -29.93
N SER A 28 37.58 18.94 -30.00
CA SER A 28 38.51 17.90 -29.60
C SER A 28 39.49 17.55 -30.73
N ALA A 29 40.57 16.84 -30.38
CA ALA A 29 41.51 16.30 -31.36
C ALA A 29 40.88 15.26 -32.32
N ALA A 30 39.79 14.61 -31.91
CA ALA A 30 39.04 13.66 -32.74
C ALA A 30 38.02 14.36 -33.67
N GLY A 31 37.95 15.69 -33.66
CA GLY A 31 37.09 16.49 -34.53
C GLY A 31 35.68 16.74 -34.01
N ASP A 32 35.25 16.07 -32.93
CA ASP A 32 33.98 16.35 -32.25
C ASP A 32 34.08 17.55 -31.29
N HIS A 33 32.94 18.03 -30.81
CA HIS A 33 32.83 19.19 -29.93
C HIS A 33 32.36 18.76 -28.54
N PHE A 34 32.91 19.38 -27.49
CA PHE A 34 32.51 19.09 -26.11
C PHE A 34 32.56 20.31 -25.21
N CYS A 35 31.78 20.28 -24.12
CA CYS A 35 31.92 21.24 -23.02
C CYS A 35 31.81 20.52 -21.67
N LEU A 36 32.40 21.13 -20.64
CA LEU A 36 32.31 20.68 -19.26
C LEU A 36 31.50 21.67 -18.45
N LEU A 37 30.31 21.26 -18.02
CA LEU A 37 29.49 22.03 -17.09
C LEU A 37 29.80 21.58 -15.67
N ILE A 38 30.35 22.49 -14.86
CA ILE A 38 30.58 22.23 -13.43
C ILE A 38 29.21 22.18 -12.74
N PRO A 39 28.85 21.06 -12.09
CA PRO A 39 27.60 20.99 -11.36
C PRO A 39 27.62 22.01 -10.21
N PRO A 40 26.51 22.72 -9.95
CA PRO A 40 26.44 23.61 -8.79
C PRO A 40 26.60 22.80 -7.50
N PRO A 41 27.00 23.44 -6.38
CA PRO A 41 27.20 22.75 -5.12
C PRO A 41 25.93 21.98 -4.70
N PRO A 42 26.10 20.82 -4.04
CA PRO A 42 24.98 19.99 -3.61
C PRO A 42 24.05 20.76 -2.68
N SER A 43 22.74 20.58 -2.87
CA SER A 43 21.71 21.16 -2.01
C SER A 43 21.18 20.11 -1.03
N LYS A 44 20.62 20.56 0.09
CA LYS A 44 19.86 19.69 1.02
C LYS A 44 18.58 19.12 0.38
N HIS A 45 18.14 19.68 -0.74
CA HIS A 45 16.92 19.28 -1.44
C HIS A 45 17.22 18.94 -2.90
N LEU A 46 16.41 18.04 -3.47
CA LEU A 46 16.40 17.76 -4.91
C LEU A 46 16.22 19.08 -5.68
N ARG A 47 17.13 19.35 -6.62
CA ARG A 47 16.99 20.47 -7.55
C ARG A 47 16.75 19.95 -8.96
N ARG A 48 15.75 20.52 -9.62
CA ARG A 48 15.47 20.26 -11.04
C ARG A 48 16.07 21.39 -11.85
N LEU A 49 17.06 21.06 -12.66
CA LEU A 49 17.74 21.99 -13.56
C LEU A 49 17.31 21.68 -14.99
N THR A 50 17.49 22.66 -15.87
CA THR A 50 17.28 22.47 -17.31
C THR A 50 18.57 22.74 -18.04
N LEU A 51 19.03 21.76 -18.82
CA LEU A 51 20.10 21.93 -19.78
C LEU A 51 19.49 22.38 -21.11
N HIS A 52 19.89 23.54 -21.60
CA HIS A 52 19.54 24.06 -22.90
C HIS A 52 20.75 23.90 -23.82
N LEU A 53 20.53 23.34 -25.00
CA LEU A 53 21.55 23.14 -26.02
C LEU A 53 21.13 23.88 -27.29
N VAL A 54 22.06 24.59 -27.90
CA VAL A 54 21.93 25.15 -29.25
C VAL A 54 23.07 24.58 -30.08
N VAL A 55 22.76 23.66 -30.97
CA VAL A 55 23.72 22.97 -31.83
C VAL A 55 23.69 23.61 -33.21
N HIS A 56 24.84 23.97 -33.76
CA HIS A 56 24.99 24.67 -35.04
C HIS A 56 25.37 23.68 -36.12
N GLU A 57 24.36 23.16 -36.82
CA GLU A 57 24.50 22.22 -37.93
C GLU A 57 24.59 23.01 -39.26
N ASP A 58 25.04 22.36 -40.34
CA ASP A 58 25.24 23.03 -41.64
C ASP A 58 23.93 23.62 -42.22
N ALA A 59 22.80 22.97 -41.93
CA ALA A 59 21.46 23.40 -42.37
C ALA A 59 20.80 24.44 -41.43
N GLY A 60 21.46 24.82 -40.33
CA GLY A 60 20.94 25.76 -39.35
C GLY A 60 21.15 25.35 -37.90
N SER A 61 20.58 26.12 -36.97
CA SER A 61 20.74 25.85 -35.54
C SER A 61 19.58 25.06 -34.97
N ARG A 62 19.87 23.94 -34.32
CA ARG A 62 18.89 23.11 -33.61
C ARG A 62 18.94 23.37 -32.11
N ARG A 63 17.77 23.54 -31.49
CA ARG A 63 17.64 23.76 -30.04
C ARG A 63 17.09 22.51 -29.38
N ALA A 64 17.65 22.14 -28.22
CA ALA A 64 17.17 21.03 -27.41
C ALA A 64 17.19 21.41 -25.93
N THR A 65 16.28 20.83 -25.16
CA THR A 65 16.25 20.97 -23.71
C THR A 65 16.19 19.60 -23.05
N ALA A 66 16.94 19.43 -21.97
CA ALA A 66 16.95 18.19 -21.18
C ALA A 66 16.80 18.51 -19.68
N PRO A 67 15.89 17.83 -18.97
CA PRO A 67 15.80 17.97 -17.52
C PRO A 67 17.00 17.27 -16.86
N LEU A 68 17.57 17.92 -15.85
CA LEU A 68 18.62 17.38 -15.00
C LEU A 68 18.15 17.39 -13.55
N MET A 69 18.45 16.32 -12.82
CA MET A 69 18.17 16.23 -11.38
C MET A 69 19.48 16.23 -10.60
N LEU A 70 19.68 17.26 -9.79
CA LEU A 70 20.77 17.28 -8.82
C LEU A 70 20.26 16.68 -7.51
N LEU A 71 20.72 15.47 -7.22
CA LEU A 71 20.36 14.74 -6.01
C LEU A 71 21.05 15.37 -4.78
N PRO A 72 20.38 15.39 -3.61
CA PRO A 72 21.04 15.75 -2.38
C PRO A 72 22.11 14.70 -2.02
N PRO A 73 23.10 15.06 -1.18
CA PRO A 73 23.98 14.09 -0.55
C PRO A 73 23.18 12.96 0.12
N GLY A 74 23.73 11.74 0.13
CA GLY A 74 23.00 10.54 0.61
C GLY A 74 22.51 10.65 2.05
N ASP A 75 23.27 11.31 2.92
CA ASP A 75 22.92 11.65 4.30
C ASP A 75 21.81 12.72 4.42
N GLY A 76 21.60 13.51 3.37
CA GLY A 76 20.52 14.49 3.22
C GLY A 76 19.21 13.92 2.68
N ALA A 77 19.22 12.71 2.10
CA ALA A 77 18.02 12.09 1.56
C ALA A 77 16.98 11.79 2.67
N ARG A 78 15.71 12.14 2.42
CA ARG A 78 14.61 11.94 3.37
C ARG A 78 13.43 11.29 2.67
N ALA A 79 12.93 10.20 3.23
CA ALA A 79 11.68 9.56 2.85
C ALA A 79 10.53 10.17 3.66
N ARG A 80 9.50 10.64 2.95
CA ARG A 80 8.31 11.22 3.57
C ARG A 80 7.41 10.12 4.11
N ARG A 81 6.86 10.33 5.30
CA ARG A 81 5.93 9.39 5.94
C ARG A 81 4.52 9.95 6.10
N ILE A 82 4.34 11.25 5.91
CA ILE A 82 3.05 11.94 6.02
C ILE A 82 2.76 12.68 4.72
N PHE A 83 1.60 12.42 4.14
CA PHE A 83 1.16 12.93 2.85
C PHE A 83 -0.09 13.78 3.10
N GLY A 84 -0.01 15.07 2.82
CA GLY A 84 -1.13 15.98 2.93
C GLY A 84 -2.03 15.97 1.69
N ARG A 85 -3.21 16.59 1.81
CA ARG A 85 -4.26 16.63 0.79
C ARG A 85 -3.79 16.94 -0.62
N SER A 86 -2.98 17.99 -0.82
CA SER A 86 -2.56 18.41 -2.17
C SER A 86 -1.86 17.28 -2.94
N ARG A 87 -1.00 16.51 -2.25
CA ARG A 87 -0.33 15.36 -2.85
C ARG A 87 -1.27 14.16 -3.01
N LEU A 88 -2.14 13.92 -2.03
CA LEU A 88 -3.12 12.84 -2.11
C LEU A 88 -4.04 12.96 -3.33
N LEU A 89 -4.31 14.19 -3.78
CA LEU A 89 -5.09 14.47 -4.99
C LEU A 89 -4.27 14.32 -6.30
N SER A 90 -2.96 14.57 -6.26
CA SER A 90 -2.11 14.53 -7.46
C SER A 90 -1.41 13.20 -7.70
N GLU A 91 -1.23 12.40 -6.65
CA GLU A 91 -0.46 11.15 -6.66
C GLU A 91 -1.30 10.02 -6.04
N PRO A 92 -1.97 9.19 -6.86
CA PRO A 92 -2.69 8.02 -6.37
C PRO A 92 -1.74 7.06 -5.66
N MET A 93 -2.01 6.75 -4.40
CA MET A 93 -1.17 5.90 -3.56
C MET A 93 -1.92 4.64 -3.11
N HIS A 94 -1.16 3.59 -2.86
CA HIS A 94 -1.63 2.33 -2.25
C HIS A 94 -0.92 2.12 -0.93
N PHE A 95 -1.66 1.63 0.06
CA PHE A 95 -1.12 1.13 1.32
C PHE A 95 -0.98 -0.38 1.25
N LEU A 96 0.12 -0.90 1.80
CA LEU A 96 0.39 -2.32 1.96
C LEU A 96 0.72 -2.60 3.43
N SER A 97 0.07 -3.63 3.99
CA SER A 97 0.45 -4.27 5.24
C SER A 97 0.35 -5.78 5.06
N THR A 98 1.18 -6.54 5.77
CA THR A 98 1.25 -8.00 5.63
C THR A 98 1.41 -8.66 7.00
N ASN A 99 1.06 -9.95 7.08
CA ASN A 99 1.12 -10.69 8.34
C ASN A 99 2.40 -11.52 8.51
N GLY A 100 3.35 -11.47 7.58
CA GLY A 100 4.55 -12.32 7.60
C GLY A 100 4.30 -13.80 7.26
N ARG A 101 3.10 -14.15 6.76
CA ARG A 101 2.75 -15.49 6.25
C ARG A 101 2.32 -15.48 4.78
N GLY A 102 2.46 -14.34 4.11
CA GLY A 102 2.07 -14.16 2.71
C GLY A 102 0.73 -13.46 2.50
N ALA A 103 -0.06 -13.23 3.56
CA ALA A 103 -1.32 -12.51 3.45
C ALA A 103 -1.09 -10.99 3.37
N MET A 104 -2.05 -10.26 2.79
CA MET A 104 -1.95 -8.80 2.61
C MET A 104 -3.24 -8.05 2.93
N LEU A 105 -3.07 -6.85 3.46
CA LEU A 105 -3.98 -5.72 3.37
C LEU A 105 -3.38 -4.79 2.32
N ARG A 106 -4.05 -4.63 1.18
CA ARG A 106 -3.58 -3.78 0.08
C ARG A 106 -4.75 -2.95 -0.46
N VAL A 107 -4.77 -1.66 -0.16
CA VAL A 107 -5.89 -0.77 -0.55
C VAL A 107 -5.41 0.57 -1.09
N PRO A 108 -6.17 1.23 -1.98
CA PRO A 108 -5.95 2.64 -2.29
C PRO A 108 -6.00 3.51 -1.03
N VAL A 109 -5.14 4.52 -0.96
CA VAL A 109 -5.18 5.52 0.13
C VAL A 109 -6.45 6.37 0.04
N ALA A 110 -7.04 6.53 -1.15
CA ALA A 110 -8.38 7.06 -1.32
C ALA A 110 -9.40 6.06 -0.74
N TRP A 111 -9.73 6.24 0.54
CA TRP A 111 -10.58 5.32 1.29
C TRP A 111 -11.93 5.11 0.60
N GLY A 112 -12.41 3.86 0.57
CA GLY A 112 -13.66 3.48 -0.10
C GLY A 112 -13.56 3.33 -1.62
N SER A 113 -12.40 3.61 -2.23
CA SER A 113 -12.20 3.36 -3.67
C SER A 113 -11.64 1.96 -3.95
N LEU A 114 -11.88 1.47 -5.17
CA LEU A 114 -11.26 0.29 -5.73
C LEU A 114 -10.68 0.65 -7.09
N THR A 115 -9.51 0.12 -7.40
CA THR A 115 -8.79 0.36 -8.66
C THR A 115 -8.51 -0.93 -9.41
N SER A 116 -8.49 -2.08 -8.73
CA SER A 116 -8.08 -3.37 -9.28
C SER A 116 -8.65 -4.52 -8.44
N ARG A 117 -8.84 -5.72 -9.01
CA ARG A 117 -9.30 -6.93 -8.29
C ARG A 117 -8.40 -7.35 -7.12
N TYR A 118 -7.17 -6.85 -7.12
CA TYR A 118 -6.15 -7.09 -6.09
C TYR A 118 -6.22 -6.08 -4.93
N ASP A 119 -7.16 -5.13 -4.95
CA ASP A 119 -7.40 -4.24 -3.82
C ASP A 119 -8.30 -4.97 -2.81
N ALA A 120 -7.81 -5.16 -1.58
CA ALA A 120 -8.53 -5.83 -0.51
C ALA A 120 -8.05 -5.36 0.87
N LEU A 121 -8.99 -5.20 1.79
CA LEU A 121 -8.69 -5.01 3.21
C LEU A 121 -8.18 -6.29 3.86
N LEU A 122 -8.62 -7.47 3.45
CA LEU A 122 -8.07 -8.76 3.88
C LEU A 122 -8.03 -9.76 2.72
N ALA A 123 -6.82 -10.00 2.22
CA ALA A 123 -6.48 -11.10 1.32
C ALA A 123 -5.61 -12.11 2.09
N ALA A 124 -6.19 -13.24 2.49
CA ALA A 124 -5.58 -14.23 3.36
C ALA A 124 -4.64 -15.19 2.63
N ASN A 125 -3.66 -15.70 3.37
CA ASN A 125 -2.91 -16.90 3.02
C ASN A 125 -3.50 -18.06 3.84
N LEU A 126 -4.26 -18.97 3.24
CA LEU A 126 -5.02 -19.96 4.01
C LEU A 126 -4.10 -21.06 4.57
N SER A 127 -3.07 -21.44 3.82
CA SER A 127 -2.04 -22.37 4.27
C SER A 127 -1.35 -21.87 5.57
N PRO A 128 -1.23 -22.74 6.59
CA PRO A 128 -0.42 -22.46 7.78
C PRO A 128 1.08 -22.55 7.50
N ASP A 129 1.45 -23.31 6.47
CA ASP A 129 2.79 -23.86 6.33
C ASP A 129 3.63 -23.10 5.31
N TYR A 130 3.01 -22.51 4.28
CA TYR A 130 3.72 -21.82 3.21
C TYR A 130 2.87 -20.74 2.53
N PRO A 131 3.51 -19.82 1.78
CA PRO A 131 2.80 -18.85 0.96
C PRO A 131 2.06 -19.49 -0.23
N GLU A 132 0.84 -19.04 -0.47
CA GLU A 132 0.00 -19.45 -1.59
C GLU A 132 -0.82 -18.26 -2.13
N ASP A 133 -1.59 -18.54 -3.18
CA ASP A 133 -2.51 -17.58 -3.78
C ASP A 133 -3.47 -17.02 -2.75
N ARG A 134 -3.60 -15.69 -2.71
CA ARG A 134 -4.36 -15.05 -1.66
C ARG A 134 -5.85 -15.20 -1.90
N TRP A 135 -6.57 -15.50 -0.83
CA TRP A 135 -8.01 -15.58 -0.83
C TRP A 135 -8.64 -14.33 -0.25
N ILE A 136 -9.47 -13.62 -1.01
CA ILE A 136 -10.08 -12.35 -0.60
C ILE A 136 -11.44 -12.66 0.05
N MET A 137 -11.62 -12.19 1.30
CA MET A 137 -12.93 -12.20 1.96
C MET A 137 -13.37 -10.85 2.54
N PHE A 138 -12.51 -9.81 2.48
CA PHE A 138 -12.90 -8.46 2.86
C PHE A 138 -12.25 -7.46 1.91
N THR A 139 -13.06 -6.90 1.02
CA THR A 139 -12.55 -6.12 -0.12
C THR A 139 -12.45 -4.66 0.23
N ARG A 140 -13.53 -4.09 0.76
CA ARG A 140 -13.65 -2.65 1.04
C ARG A 140 -14.53 -2.41 2.27
N CYS A 141 -14.31 -1.28 2.95
CA CYS A 141 -15.23 -0.78 3.97
C CYS A 141 -15.67 0.64 3.60
N ARG A 142 -16.93 0.81 3.25
CA ARG A 142 -17.58 2.13 3.12
C ARG A 142 -17.87 2.65 4.53
N ALA A 143 -17.80 3.96 4.75
CA ALA A 143 -17.97 4.50 6.09
C ALA A 143 -18.60 5.90 6.07
N TRP A 144 -19.49 6.17 7.02
CA TRP A 144 -20.16 7.46 7.16
C TRP A 144 -20.13 7.94 8.61
N LEU A 145 -20.09 9.25 8.78
CA LEU A 145 -20.31 9.90 10.06
C LEU A 145 -21.64 10.64 10.01
N VAL A 146 -22.53 10.31 10.94
CA VAL A 146 -23.88 10.86 11.03
C VAL A 146 -24.02 11.72 12.28
N TYR A 147 -24.49 12.95 12.10
CA TYR A 147 -24.79 13.90 13.18
C TYR A 147 -26.03 14.74 12.81
N GLN A 148 -27.01 14.81 13.72
CA GLN A 148 -28.27 15.55 13.53
C GLN A 148 -28.99 15.26 12.20
N GLY A 149 -28.99 13.99 11.76
CA GLY A 149 -29.62 13.57 10.51
C GLY A 149 -28.79 13.80 9.25
N TYR A 150 -27.69 14.56 9.32
CA TYR A 150 -26.75 14.71 8.21
C TYR A 150 -25.78 13.53 8.19
N SER A 151 -25.70 12.84 7.05
CA SER A 151 -24.74 11.77 6.80
C SER A 151 -23.62 12.26 5.89
N GLN A 152 -22.37 12.11 6.33
CA GLN A 152 -21.19 12.52 5.57
C GLN A 152 -20.30 11.31 5.30
N ASP A 153 -19.92 11.13 4.04
CA ASP A 153 -19.04 10.05 3.62
C ASP A 153 -17.59 10.29 4.12
N ILE A 154 -16.97 9.23 4.60
CA ILE A 154 -15.56 9.21 4.99
C ILE A 154 -14.77 8.76 3.76
N ALA A 155 -14.46 9.73 2.89
CA ALA A 155 -13.83 9.50 1.59
C ALA A 155 -12.67 10.47 1.34
N LEU A 156 -12.12 10.45 0.12
CA LEU A 156 -11.02 11.31 -0.31
C LEU A 156 -11.32 12.81 -0.09
N ASP A 157 -12.58 13.23 -0.24
CA ASP A 157 -12.98 14.63 -0.09
C ASP A 157 -12.80 15.17 1.32
N SER A 158 -12.97 14.33 2.35
CA SER A 158 -12.74 14.71 3.75
C SER A 158 -11.33 14.34 4.24
N LEU A 159 -10.52 13.65 3.42
CA LEU A 159 -9.16 13.25 3.77
C LEU A 159 -8.21 14.46 3.76
N GLN A 160 -7.58 14.71 4.92
CA GLN A 160 -6.58 15.78 5.08
C GLN A 160 -5.14 15.27 4.99
N ALA A 161 -4.89 14.10 5.56
CA ALA A 161 -3.58 13.50 5.57
C ALA A 161 -3.63 11.98 5.68
N PHE A 162 -2.63 11.34 5.07
CA PHE A 162 -2.31 9.94 5.22
C PHE A 162 -0.90 9.80 5.80
N ALA A 163 -0.69 8.85 6.71
CA ALA A 163 0.59 8.63 7.34
C ALA A 163 0.92 7.14 7.48
N LEU A 164 2.19 6.78 7.26
CA LEU A 164 2.71 5.45 7.57
C LEU A 164 3.24 5.41 8.99
N GLU A 165 2.64 4.55 9.81
CA GLU A 165 3.00 4.31 11.20
C GLU A 165 3.78 2.98 11.26
N ASP A 166 4.88 2.96 12.01
CA ASP A 166 5.81 1.82 12.22
C ASP A 166 6.28 0.96 11.02
N GLY A 167 5.87 1.26 9.79
CA GLY A 167 6.10 0.43 8.62
C GLY A 167 5.01 -0.60 8.37
N ARG A 168 4.11 -0.90 9.32
CA ARG A 168 3.09 -1.95 9.17
C ARG A 168 1.66 -1.44 9.34
N SER A 169 1.49 -0.28 9.95
CA SER A 169 0.20 0.38 10.12
C SER A 169 0.12 1.67 9.32
N ALA A 170 -1.09 2.11 9.04
CA ALA A 170 -1.33 3.39 8.40
C ALA A 170 -2.46 4.15 9.07
N VAL A 171 -2.37 5.47 8.96
CA VAL A 171 -3.32 6.40 9.54
C VAL A 171 -3.86 7.37 8.51
N TRP A 172 -5.18 7.40 8.38
CA TRP A 172 -5.93 8.40 7.66
C TRP A 172 -6.49 9.41 8.65
N ARG A 173 -6.36 10.70 8.32
CA ARG A 173 -6.90 11.81 9.12
C ARG A 173 -7.92 12.55 8.28
N PHE A 174 -9.17 12.48 8.71
CA PHE A 174 -10.30 13.11 8.05
C PHE A 174 -10.75 14.34 8.83
N LYS A 175 -11.13 15.39 8.10
CA LYS A 175 -11.88 16.53 8.61
C LYS A 175 -13.28 16.47 8.00
N ILE A 176 -14.25 16.03 8.79
CA ILE A 176 -15.60 15.74 8.34
C ILE A 176 -16.51 16.89 8.79
N PRO A 177 -17.13 17.65 7.88
CA PRO A 177 -18.09 18.69 8.24
C PRO A 177 -19.24 18.10 9.06
N SER A 178 -19.67 18.79 10.13
CA SER A 178 -20.80 18.35 10.97
C SER A 178 -21.92 19.39 11.03
N GLY A 179 -21.93 20.36 10.11
CA GLY A 179 -22.92 21.45 10.05
C GLY A 179 -22.57 22.63 10.97
N GLN A 180 -23.28 23.75 10.80
CA GLN A 180 -23.13 24.98 11.61
C GLN A 180 -21.68 25.52 11.71
N GLY A 181 -20.89 25.33 10.66
CA GLY A 181 -19.46 25.70 10.66
C GLY A 181 -18.56 24.78 11.51
N GLN A 182 -19.12 23.74 12.13
CA GLN A 182 -18.38 22.77 12.93
C GLN A 182 -17.93 21.56 12.11
N HIS A 183 -16.94 20.84 12.63
CA HIS A 183 -16.43 19.61 12.06
C HIS A 183 -15.97 18.60 13.11
N VAL A 184 -15.83 17.34 12.68
CA VAL A 184 -15.19 16.27 13.44
C VAL A 184 -13.84 15.94 12.81
N LEU A 185 -12.81 15.82 13.65
CA LEU A 185 -11.56 15.21 13.24
C LEU A 185 -11.60 13.71 13.58
N LEU A 186 -11.63 12.89 12.54
CA LEU A 186 -11.64 11.43 12.67
C LEU A 186 -10.30 10.87 12.24
N THR A 187 -9.76 9.93 12.99
CA THR A 187 -8.61 9.14 12.57
C THR A 187 -9.03 7.71 12.34
N LEU A 188 -8.63 7.14 11.21
CA LEU A 188 -8.69 5.71 10.96
C LEU A 188 -7.27 5.16 11.01
N THR A 189 -7.01 4.19 11.88
CA THR A 189 -5.79 3.38 11.87
C THR A 189 -6.10 2.00 11.28
N ALA A 190 -5.36 1.57 10.26
CA ALA A 190 -5.48 0.23 9.70
C ALA A 190 -4.17 -0.55 9.86
N GLU A 191 -4.28 -1.81 10.26
CA GLU A 191 -3.15 -2.73 10.35
C GLU A 191 -3.58 -4.17 10.01
N MET A 192 -2.64 -4.94 9.48
CA MET A 192 -2.73 -6.40 9.43
C MET A 192 -2.02 -6.99 10.64
N LEU A 193 -2.69 -7.89 11.36
CA LEU A 193 -2.14 -8.47 12.59
C LEU A 193 -1.04 -9.50 12.26
N PRO A 194 0.16 -9.41 12.87
CA PRO A 194 1.24 -10.35 12.61
C PRO A 194 0.84 -11.81 12.86
N GLY A 195 1.20 -12.70 11.94
CA GLY A 195 0.94 -14.13 12.00
C GLY A 195 -0.52 -14.54 11.79
N ARG A 196 -1.46 -13.59 11.62
CA ARG A 196 -2.89 -13.86 11.55
C ARG A 196 -3.46 -13.39 10.23
N ASN A 197 -4.44 -14.12 9.70
CA ASN A 197 -5.26 -13.65 8.59
C ASN A 197 -6.33 -12.69 9.13
N ALA A 198 -5.87 -11.61 9.75
CA ALA A 198 -6.73 -10.69 10.49
C ALA A 198 -6.31 -9.25 10.27
N VAL A 199 -7.30 -8.37 10.15
CA VAL A 199 -7.11 -6.92 10.09
C VAL A 199 -7.89 -6.22 11.17
N ARG A 200 -7.36 -5.07 11.58
CA ARG A 200 -7.99 -4.19 12.54
C ARG A 200 -8.05 -2.77 12.00
N LEU A 201 -9.25 -2.21 12.01
CA LEU A 201 -9.55 -0.84 11.64
C LEU A 201 -10.05 -0.10 12.88
N VAL A 202 -9.28 0.88 13.38
CA VAL A 202 -9.67 1.67 14.55
C VAL A 202 -10.05 3.07 14.11
N PHE A 203 -11.32 3.42 14.33
CA PHE A 203 -11.86 4.75 14.08
C PHE A 203 -11.93 5.51 15.40
N ALA A 204 -11.16 6.58 15.52
CA ALA A 204 -11.08 7.39 16.73
C ALA A 204 -11.48 8.83 16.43
N ARG A 205 -12.47 9.34 17.17
CA ARG A 205 -12.83 10.75 17.14
C ARG A 205 -11.84 11.52 18.02
N ARG A 206 -11.12 12.47 17.42
CA ARG A 206 -10.19 13.31 18.18
C ARG A 206 -10.95 14.33 19.04
N PRO A 207 -10.46 14.63 20.26
CA PRO A 207 -11.05 15.67 21.09
C PRO A 207 -11.11 17.03 20.38
N ALA A 208 -12.16 17.78 20.66
CA ALA A 208 -12.32 19.16 20.26
C ALA A 208 -11.24 20.04 20.88
N GLY A 209 -10.86 19.75 22.13
CA GLY A 209 -9.94 20.61 22.89
C GLY A 209 -10.54 22.01 23.04
N SER A 210 -9.74 23.04 22.77
CA SER A 210 -10.17 24.44 22.84
C SER A 210 -10.63 25.03 21.49
N ASP A 211 -10.81 24.22 20.45
CA ASP A 211 -11.16 24.67 19.10
C ASP A 211 -12.70 24.74 18.93
N PRO A 212 -13.31 25.95 18.88
CA PRO A 212 -14.76 26.08 18.80
C PRO A 212 -15.35 25.62 17.46
N SER A 213 -14.50 25.48 16.43
CA SER A 213 -14.92 24.94 15.14
C SER A 213 -15.01 23.41 15.14
N ARG A 214 -14.66 22.74 16.25
CA ARG A 214 -14.84 21.30 16.42
C ARG A 214 -16.07 21.00 17.23
N LEU A 215 -16.79 19.94 16.84
CA LEU A 215 -17.95 19.47 17.57
C LEU A 215 -17.56 19.06 19.00
N ALA A 216 -18.28 19.57 20.00
CA ALA A 216 -18.00 19.39 21.42
C ALA A 216 -17.88 17.91 21.83
N ASP A 217 -16.96 17.60 22.75
CA ASP A 217 -16.60 16.22 23.10
C ASP A 217 -17.75 15.41 23.69
N ALA A 218 -18.62 16.06 24.48
CA ALA A 218 -19.80 15.42 25.08
C ALA A 218 -20.89 15.08 24.05
N THR A 219 -20.90 15.74 22.89
CA THR A 219 -21.93 15.54 21.85
C THR A 219 -21.61 14.30 21.03
N PRO A 220 -22.38 13.20 21.09
CA PRO A 220 -22.05 11.99 20.36
C PRO A 220 -22.30 12.13 18.85
N VAL A 221 -21.49 11.45 18.05
CA VAL A 221 -21.72 11.22 16.62
C VAL A 221 -21.86 9.73 16.35
N ARG A 222 -22.57 9.38 15.28
CA ARG A 222 -22.80 7.99 14.91
C ARG A 222 -21.89 7.61 13.75
N LEU A 223 -21.03 6.62 13.95
CA LEU A 223 -20.16 6.04 12.93
C LEU A 223 -20.86 4.83 12.32
N ILE A 224 -21.03 4.83 11.00
CA ILE A 224 -21.58 3.71 10.23
C ILE A 224 -20.45 3.10 9.41
N LEU A 225 -20.23 1.79 9.51
CA LEU A 225 -19.22 1.04 8.76
C LEU A 225 -19.90 -0.08 7.97
N ARG A 226 -19.81 -0.05 6.65
CA ARG A 226 -20.44 -1.05 5.77
C ARG A 226 -19.36 -1.82 5.01
N PRO A 227 -19.02 -3.05 5.43
CA PRO A 227 -18.06 -3.88 4.73
C PRO A 227 -18.66 -4.43 3.43
N ASP A 228 -17.83 -4.53 2.41
CA ASP A 228 -18.06 -5.34 1.22
C ASP A 228 -17.13 -6.56 1.31
N ILE A 229 -17.72 -7.76 1.28
CA ILE A 229 -17.06 -9.05 1.39
C ILE A 229 -17.20 -9.82 0.08
N GLU A 230 -16.30 -10.78 -0.12
CA GLU A 230 -16.30 -11.70 -1.26
C GLU A 230 -15.86 -13.10 -0.80
N ASP A 231 -15.85 -14.08 -1.69
CA ASP A 231 -15.22 -15.38 -1.48
C ASP A 231 -14.55 -15.81 -2.78
N ARG A 232 -13.31 -15.34 -3.02
CA ARG A 232 -12.62 -15.60 -4.29
C ARG A 232 -11.10 -15.61 -4.19
N SER A 233 -10.48 -16.23 -5.18
CA SER A 233 -9.07 -16.00 -5.48
C SER A 233 -8.84 -14.54 -5.89
N PHE A 234 -7.73 -13.96 -5.43
CA PHE A 234 -7.27 -12.63 -5.83
C PHE A 234 -7.03 -12.46 -7.34
N HIS A 235 -6.91 -13.54 -8.12
CA HIS A 235 -6.81 -13.48 -9.59
C HIS A 235 -8.17 -13.36 -10.30
N GLU A 236 -9.27 -13.59 -9.61
CA GLU A 236 -10.62 -13.63 -10.17
C GLU A 236 -11.44 -12.38 -9.80
N THR A 237 -12.59 -12.21 -10.43
CA THR A 237 -13.62 -11.22 -10.07
C THR A 237 -14.87 -11.97 -9.62
N THR A 238 -15.65 -11.38 -8.72
CA THR A 238 -16.94 -11.95 -8.33
C THR A 238 -17.99 -11.56 -9.37
N LYS A 239 -18.76 -12.54 -9.82
CA LYS A 239 -19.95 -12.35 -10.66
C LYS A 239 -21.16 -12.86 -9.90
N ALA A 240 -22.03 -11.96 -9.45
CA ALA A 240 -23.14 -12.28 -8.56
C ALA A 240 -24.06 -13.36 -9.16
N PHE A 241 -24.36 -13.24 -10.46
CA PHE A 241 -25.22 -14.15 -11.19
C PHE A 241 -24.69 -15.59 -11.32
N ALA A 242 -23.40 -15.83 -11.05
CA ALA A 242 -22.78 -17.15 -11.14
C ALA A 242 -23.04 -18.05 -9.92
N GLY A 243 -23.91 -17.63 -9.01
CA GLY A 243 -24.22 -18.35 -7.76
C GLY A 243 -24.05 -17.54 -6.46
N PRO A 244 -23.04 -16.64 -6.32
CA PRO A 244 -22.82 -15.88 -5.10
C PRO A 244 -24.04 -15.12 -4.59
N GLU A 245 -24.92 -14.65 -5.48
CA GLU A 245 -26.14 -13.92 -5.13
C GLU A 245 -27.02 -14.62 -4.08
N HIS A 246 -27.10 -15.96 -4.16
CA HIS A 246 -27.82 -16.80 -3.20
C HIS A 246 -26.89 -17.39 -2.14
N GLN A 247 -25.73 -17.90 -2.56
CA GLN A 247 -24.79 -18.60 -1.69
C GLN A 247 -24.30 -17.71 -0.56
N PHE A 248 -23.97 -16.44 -0.85
CA PHE A 248 -23.39 -15.55 0.15
C PHE A 248 -24.40 -15.17 1.22
N ARG A 249 -25.66 -14.93 0.84
CA ARG A 249 -26.75 -14.64 1.77
C ARG A 249 -27.02 -15.82 2.70
N ALA A 250 -27.03 -17.05 2.17
CA ALA A 250 -27.24 -18.27 2.95
C ALA A 250 -26.08 -18.61 3.90
N ALA A 251 -24.87 -18.12 3.58
CA ALA A 251 -23.66 -18.36 4.35
C ALA A 251 -23.46 -17.37 5.53
N LEU A 252 -24.39 -16.45 5.77
CA LEU A 252 -24.31 -15.46 6.85
C LEU A 252 -24.99 -15.94 8.14
N ALA A 253 -24.32 -15.72 9.26
CA ALA A 253 -24.89 -15.81 10.59
C ALA A 253 -24.64 -14.49 11.33
N ALA A 254 -25.68 -13.68 11.54
CA ALA A 254 -25.58 -12.42 12.25
C ALA A 254 -25.51 -12.63 13.78
N ALA A 255 -24.75 -11.77 14.44
CA ALA A 255 -24.67 -11.62 15.89
C ALA A 255 -24.93 -10.16 16.29
N GLU A 256 -24.97 -9.86 17.58
CA GLU A 256 -25.26 -8.50 18.08
C GLU A 256 -24.20 -7.48 17.65
N ASP A 257 -22.92 -7.84 17.78
CA ASP A 257 -21.76 -6.98 17.51
C ASP A 257 -21.02 -7.34 16.21
N GLY A 258 -21.55 -8.29 15.44
CA GLY A 258 -20.80 -8.96 14.38
C GLY A 258 -21.60 -9.87 13.47
N PHE A 259 -20.86 -10.58 12.62
CA PHE A 259 -21.38 -11.70 11.84
C PHE A 259 -20.28 -12.73 11.56
N GLU A 260 -20.69 -13.96 11.32
CA GLU A 260 -19.88 -14.97 10.64
C GLU A 260 -20.34 -15.13 9.20
N PHE A 261 -19.38 -15.29 8.30
CA PHE A 261 -19.59 -15.62 6.89
C PHE A 261 -18.83 -16.91 6.56
N ARG A 262 -19.57 -17.95 6.16
CA ARG A 262 -19.07 -19.33 6.00
C ARG A 262 -19.50 -19.91 4.64
N PRO A 263 -18.90 -19.42 3.53
CA PRO A 263 -19.27 -19.87 2.18
C PRO A 263 -18.91 -21.35 1.92
N ASP A 264 -17.93 -21.89 2.64
CA ASP A 264 -17.56 -23.31 2.63
C ASP A 264 -17.01 -23.78 4.01
N PRO A 265 -16.79 -25.09 4.22
CA PRO A 265 -16.30 -25.63 5.49
C PRO A 265 -14.91 -25.13 5.93
N HIS A 266 -14.05 -24.72 5.00
CA HIS A 266 -12.66 -24.35 5.26
C HIS A 266 -12.42 -22.85 5.35
N ARG A 267 -13.40 -22.01 4.97
CA ARG A 267 -13.29 -20.55 5.05
C ARG A 267 -14.40 -19.98 5.91
N ARG A 268 -13.99 -19.44 7.07
CA ARG A 268 -14.85 -18.71 8.00
C ARG A 268 -14.31 -17.32 8.21
N LEU A 269 -14.99 -16.31 7.67
CA LEU A 269 -14.73 -14.92 8.04
C LEU A 269 -15.57 -14.56 9.27
N HIS A 270 -14.90 -14.12 10.32
CA HIS A 270 -15.54 -13.52 11.49
C HIS A 270 -15.27 -12.02 11.50
N MET A 271 -16.31 -11.21 11.63
CA MET A 271 -16.18 -9.75 11.71
C MET A 271 -16.99 -9.20 12.89
N ALA A 272 -16.36 -8.35 13.69
CA ALA A 272 -16.97 -7.76 14.88
C ALA A 272 -16.50 -6.33 15.14
N VAL A 273 -17.36 -5.52 15.75
CA VAL A 273 -17.08 -4.13 16.14
C VAL A 273 -17.02 -3.98 17.66
N SER A 274 -16.05 -3.20 18.16
CA SER A 274 -16.06 -2.79 19.57
C SER A 274 -16.99 -1.60 19.80
N HIS A 275 -17.68 -1.59 20.96
CA HIS A 275 -18.58 -0.50 21.37
C HIS A 275 -19.60 -0.13 20.28
N GLY A 276 -20.21 -1.14 19.66
CA GLY A 276 -21.18 -0.96 18.59
C GLY A 276 -22.03 -2.20 18.39
N ARG A 277 -22.88 -2.16 17.37
CA ARG A 277 -23.77 -3.25 16.98
C ARG A 277 -23.73 -3.47 15.48
N PHE A 278 -24.05 -4.68 15.05
CA PHE A 278 -24.24 -5.04 13.65
C PHE A 278 -25.73 -5.03 13.29
N PHE A 279 -26.03 -4.55 12.08
CA PHE A 279 -27.35 -4.59 11.49
C PHE A 279 -27.29 -5.41 10.21
N HIS A 280 -28.04 -6.51 10.20
CA HIS A 280 -28.16 -7.37 9.03
C HIS A 280 -29.08 -6.73 7.98
N GLU A 281 -28.46 -6.11 6.98
CA GLU A 281 -29.14 -5.44 5.87
C GLU A 281 -28.37 -5.71 4.57
N PRO A 282 -28.49 -6.93 4.00
CA PRO A 282 -27.66 -7.36 2.88
C PRO A 282 -27.96 -6.61 1.58
N GLU A 283 -26.90 -6.25 0.85
CA GLU A 283 -26.96 -5.48 -0.39
C GLU A 283 -25.93 -6.01 -1.40
N TRP A 284 -26.29 -5.96 -2.69
CA TRP A 284 -25.34 -6.16 -3.78
C TRP A 284 -25.06 -4.84 -4.49
N GLN A 285 -23.79 -4.62 -4.83
CA GLN A 285 -23.36 -3.58 -5.76
C GLN A 285 -22.82 -4.25 -7.02
N TYR A 286 -23.50 -4.06 -8.14
CA TYR A 286 -23.15 -4.67 -9.41
C TYR A 286 -22.24 -3.76 -10.24
N MET A 287 -21.44 -4.36 -11.12
CA MET A 287 -20.64 -3.65 -12.11
C MET A 287 -19.70 -2.59 -11.49
N VAL A 288 -19.09 -2.91 -10.35
CA VAL A 288 -18.10 -2.04 -9.71
C VAL A 288 -16.85 -2.00 -10.58
N LYS A 289 -16.52 -0.80 -11.08
CA LYS A 289 -15.43 -0.58 -12.03
C LYS A 289 -14.04 -0.77 -11.41
N LEU A 290 -13.15 -1.44 -12.14
CA LEU A 290 -11.76 -1.73 -11.80
C LEU A 290 -10.84 -1.13 -12.88
N PRO A 291 -10.56 0.19 -12.84
CA PRO A 291 -9.89 0.91 -13.93
C PRO A 291 -8.49 0.37 -14.28
N ARG A 292 -7.70 -0.09 -13.30
CA ARG A 292 -6.36 -0.65 -13.58
C ARG A 292 -6.41 -2.05 -14.18
N ASP A 293 -7.52 -2.76 -14.02
CA ASP A 293 -7.70 -4.05 -14.68
C ASP A 293 -8.13 -3.83 -16.12
N GLU A 294 -9.00 -2.84 -16.37
CA GLU A 294 -9.34 -2.35 -17.72
C GLU A 294 -8.09 -1.92 -18.51
N GLU A 295 -7.21 -1.11 -17.91
CA GLU A 295 -5.92 -0.69 -18.51
C GLU A 295 -5.01 -1.87 -18.89
N ARG A 296 -5.16 -3.02 -18.21
CA ARG A 296 -4.39 -4.24 -18.48
C ARG A 296 -5.08 -5.20 -19.45
N GLY A 297 -6.26 -4.85 -19.97
CA GLY A 297 -7.08 -5.73 -20.80
C GLY A 297 -7.70 -6.91 -20.04
N GLN A 298 -7.82 -6.78 -18.71
CA GLN A 298 -8.50 -7.76 -17.86
C GLN A 298 -9.98 -7.35 -17.68
N ASP A 299 -10.80 -8.24 -17.13
CA ASP A 299 -12.18 -7.93 -16.79
C ASP A 299 -12.26 -6.69 -15.88
N ALA A 300 -12.95 -5.66 -16.37
CA ALA A 300 -12.99 -4.31 -15.83
C ALA A 300 -14.03 -4.13 -14.71
N HIS A 301 -14.80 -5.16 -14.38
CA HIS A 301 -15.89 -5.04 -13.41
C HIS A 301 -16.00 -6.24 -12.46
N SER A 302 -16.39 -5.98 -11.22
CA SER A 302 -16.73 -7.01 -10.23
C SER A 302 -18.05 -6.66 -9.54
N ASP A 303 -18.74 -7.66 -9.02
CA ASP A 303 -19.90 -7.46 -8.14
C ASP A 303 -19.45 -7.62 -6.68
N LEU A 304 -19.99 -6.81 -5.78
CA LEU A 304 -19.63 -6.80 -4.36
C LEU A 304 -20.86 -7.05 -3.48
N PHE A 305 -20.69 -7.87 -2.45
CA PHE A 305 -21.73 -8.16 -1.49
C PHE A 305 -21.44 -7.50 -0.15
N SER A 306 -22.43 -6.80 0.41
CA SER A 306 -22.38 -6.27 1.76
C SER A 306 -23.37 -7.01 2.65
N PRO A 307 -22.95 -7.61 3.78
CA PRO A 307 -23.87 -8.29 4.71
C PRO A 307 -24.82 -7.35 5.47
N GLY A 308 -24.47 -6.07 5.54
CA GLY A 308 -25.07 -5.13 6.48
C GLY A 308 -24.06 -4.07 6.91
N TYR A 309 -24.34 -3.37 8.01
CA TYR A 309 -23.45 -2.34 8.54
C TYR A 309 -23.32 -2.42 10.05
N PHE A 310 -22.20 -1.91 10.54
CA PHE A 310 -21.94 -1.67 11.94
C PHE A 310 -22.25 -0.24 12.30
N GLU A 311 -22.73 -0.04 13.52
CA GLU A 311 -22.99 1.28 14.08
C GLU A 311 -22.30 1.40 15.44
N SER A 312 -21.56 2.48 15.62
CA SER A 312 -20.96 2.83 16.92
C SER A 312 -21.19 4.31 17.23
N ARG A 313 -21.30 4.65 18.52
CA ARG A 313 -21.46 6.03 18.99
C ARG A 313 -20.14 6.55 19.53
N LEU A 314 -19.63 7.63 18.96
CA LEU A 314 -18.34 8.22 19.33
C LEU A 314 -18.50 9.60 19.98
N THR A 315 -18.06 9.72 21.22
CA THR A 315 -17.78 11.02 21.88
C THR A 315 -16.36 11.48 21.56
N GLY A 316 -16.02 12.72 21.90
CA GLY A 316 -14.66 13.23 21.77
C GLY A 316 -13.66 12.41 22.57
N GLY A 317 -12.63 11.88 21.90
CA GLY A 317 -11.67 10.96 22.49
C GLY A 317 -12.07 9.48 22.48
N GLY A 318 -13.32 9.17 22.08
CA GLY A 318 -13.80 7.80 21.92
C GLY A 318 -13.29 7.12 20.64
N ASP A 319 -13.28 5.79 20.65
CA ASP A 319 -12.91 4.95 19.52
C ASP A 319 -13.82 3.72 19.36
N ALA A 320 -13.81 3.18 18.14
CA ALA A 320 -14.42 1.90 17.78
C ALA A 320 -13.47 1.14 16.87
N ALA A 321 -13.33 -0.17 17.10
CA ALA A 321 -12.47 -1.04 16.33
C ALA A 321 -13.32 -2.06 15.59
N LEU A 322 -13.22 -2.08 14.25
CA LEU A 322 -13.72 -3.16 13.42
C LEU A 322 -12.59 -4.17 13.23
N THR A 323 -12.84 -5.41 13.57
CA THR A 323 -11.90 -6.52 13.38
C THR A 323 -12.49 -7.53 12.43
N ALA A 324 -11.68 -8.02 11.49
CA ALA A 324 -12.05 -9.06 10.54
C ALA A 324 -10.95 -10.12 10.53
N GLU A 325 -11.31 -11.39 10.70
CA GLU A 325 -10.36 -12.50 10.74
C GLU A 325 -10.91 -13.71 10.00
N ILE A 326 -10.06 -14.33 9.17
CA ILE A 326 -10.38 -15.57 8.47
C ILE A 326 -9.80 -16.74 9.26
N ASN A 327 -10.65 -17.72 9.55
CA ASN A 327 -10.35 -18.90 10.36
C ASN A 327 -9.76 -18.54 11.72
N PRO A 328 -10.49 -17.77 12.56
CA PRO A 328 -9.99 -17.34 13.86
C PRO A 328 -9.64 -18.54 14.73
N VAL A 329 -8.43 -18.51 15.29
CA VAL A 329 -7.97 -19.47 16.29
C VAL A 329 -8.33 -18.92 17.68
N ALA A 330 -9.02 -19.72 18.49
CA ALA A 330 -9.35 -19.33 19.86
C ALA A 330 -8.05 -19.03 20.64
N SER A 331 -8.05 -17.94 21.42
CA SER A 331 -6.88 -17.35 22.11
C SER A 331 -6.02 -16.42 21.25
N ARG A 332 -6.35 -15.12 21.32
CA ARG A 332 -5.41 -13.97 21.45
C ARG A 332 -6.20 -12.68 21.29
N THR A 333 -6.51 -12.04 22.41
CA THR A 333 -7.03 -10.67 22.45
C THR A 333 -6.00 -9.76 21.78
N GLY A 334 -6.38 -9.14 20.66
CA GLY A 334 -5.52 -8.21 19.95
C GLY A 334 -5.22 -7.03 20.86
N GLY A 335 -3.96 -6.90 21.31
CA GLY A 335 -3.53 -5.77 22.13
C GLY A 335 -3.81 -4.44 21.43
N ARG A 336 -4.14 -3.39 22.20
CA ARG A 336 -4.48 -2.05 21.69
C ARG A 336 -3.38 -1.56 20.72
N PRO A 337 -3.72 -0.93 19.57
CA PRO A 337 -2.70 -0.44 18.65
C PRO A 337 -1.70 0.45 19.39
N ALA A 338 -0.41 0.22 19.15
CA ALA A 338 0.64 1.02 19.76
C ALA A 338 0.45 2.50 19.35
N LYS A 339 0.49 3.45 20.30
CA LYS A 339 0.47 4.88 19.97
C LYS A 339 1.76 5.23 19.23
N PRO A 340 1.73 5.58 17.94
CA PRO A 340 2.95 5.85 17.22
C PRO A 340 3.31 7.34 17.33
N ARG A 341 4.52 7.59 17.83
CA ARG A 341 5.25 8.85 17.69
C ARG A 341 6.49 8.56 16.88
N ARG A 342 6.43 8.74 15.57
CA ARG A 342 7.63 8.77 14.72
C ARG A 342 7.70 10.07 13.95
N ALA A 343 8.92 10.48 13.64
CA ALA A 343 9.19 11.71 12.90
C ALA A 343 8.49 11.69 11.52
N PRO A 344 8.04 12.85 11.00
CA PRO A 344 7.34 12.97 9.72
C PRO A 344 8.20 12.56 8.51
N VAL A 345 9.51 12.48 8.72
CA VAL A 345 10.51 12.05 7.75
C VAL A 345 11.41 10.99 8.37
N ALA A 346 11.89 10.06 7.55
CA ALA A 346 12.86 9.04 7.91
C ALA A 346 14.02 9.02 6.90
N ARG A 347 15.15 8.43 7.25
CA ARG A 347 16.21 8.17 6.27
C ARG A 347 15.76 7.04 5.34
N PRO A 348 16.09 7.05 4.04
CA PRO A 348 15.71 5.98 3.12
C PRO A 348 16.05 4.59 3.62
N ILE A 349 17.23 4.42 4.23
CA ILE A 349 17.65 3.13 4.79
C ILE A 349 16.71 2.63 5.89
N GLU A 350 16.16 3.51 6.74
CA GLU A 350 15.21 3.12 7.79
C GLU A 350 13.89 2.65 7.20
N VAL A 351 13.45 3.26 6.09
CA VAL A 351 12.23 2.86 5.38
C VAL A 351 12.44 1.54 4.65
N LEU A 352 13.57 1.38 3.96
CA LEU A 352 13.89 0.14 3.24
C LEU A 352 14.07 -1.04 4.20
N THR A 353 14.77 -0.86 5.32
CA THR A 353 14.92 -1.90 6.35
C THR A 353 13.56 -2.30 6.94
N ALA A 354 12.68 -1.33 7.22
CA ALA A 354 11.32 -1.63 7.68
C ALA A 354 10.49 -2.35 6.60
N ALA A 355 10.66 -2.01 5.33
CA ALA A 355 9.93 -2.62 4.23
C ALA A 355 10.26 -4.11 4.03
N LEU A 356 11.45 -4.58 4.42
CA LEU A 356 11.83 -6.00 4.36
C LEU A 356 10.82 -6.90 5.08
N ASP A 357 10.24 -6.41 6.19
CA ASP A 357 9.25 -7.14 6.98
C ASP A 357 7.98 -7.50 6.20
N HIS A 358 7.67 -6.77 5.13
CA HIS A 358 6.49 -7.10 4.33
C HIS A 358 6.68 -8.36 3.48
N TYR A 359 7.92 -8.59 3.04
CA TYR A 359 8.26 -9.58 2.03
C TYR A 359 8.82 -10.87 2.64
N ILE A 360 9.46 -10.79 3.81
CA ILE A 360 9.93 -11.99 4.52
C ILE A 360 8.75 -12.71 5.13
N VAL A 361 8.61 -13.99 4.80
CA VAL A 361 7.49 -14.82 5.21
C VAL A 361 7.95 -16.13 5.83
N ASP A 362 7.18 -16.62 6.79
CA ASP A 362 7.34 -17.96 7.35
C ASP A 362 7.00 -19.03 6.33
N ARG A 363 7.83 -20.08 6.29
CA ARG A 363 7.64 -21.24 5.43
C ARG A 363 8.24 -22.48 6.08
N ASN A 364 7.41 -23.43 6.52
CA ASN A 364 7.81 -24.68 7.16
C ASN A 364 8.88 -24.52 8.26
N GLY A 365 8.76 -23.49 9.10
CA GLY A 365 9.75 -23.20 10.17
C GLY A 365 11.04 -22.52 9.70
N LEU A 366 11.20 -22.30 8.39
CA LEU A 366 12.23 -21.46 7.78
C LEU A 366 11.61 -20.13 7.29
N LYS A 367 12.35 -19.40 6.45
CA LYS A 367 11.90 -18.14 5.85
C LYS A 367 12.01 -18.19 4.34
N SER A 368 11.12 -17.48 3.68
CA SER A 368 11.13 -17.22 2.24
C SER A 368 10.87 -15.73 1.97
N VAL A 369 10.97 -15.30 0.71
CA VAL A 369 10.71 -13.91 0.31
C VAL A 369 9.63 -13.89 -0.76
N ILE A 370 8.52 -13.19 -0.49
CA ILE A 370 7.53 -12.86 -1.52
C ILE A 370 8.18 -11.91 -2.53
N ALA A 371 8.21 -12.30 -3.80
CA ALA A 371 8.92 -11.54 -4.83
C ALA A 371 8.25 -10.18 -5.14
N GLY A 372 6.93 -10.08 -4.95
CA GLY A 372 6.24 -8.80 -5.11
C GLY A 372 4.72 -8.92 -4.98
N TYR A 373 4.13 -8.10 -4.10
CA TYR A 373 2.69 -7.98 -4.01
C TYR A 373 2.12 -7.10 -5.15
N PRO A 374 0.92 -7.40 -5.66
CA PRO A 374 0.05 -8.48 -5.20
C PRO A 374 0.35 -9.84 -5.86
N TRP A 375 0.96 -9.87 -7.05
CA TRP A 375 0.91 -11.02 -7.97
C TRP A 375 1.79 -12.21 -7.63
N PHE A 376 2.96 -11.98 -7.05
CA PHE A 376 3.97 -13.02 -6.96
C PHE A 376 3.95 -13.72 -5.60
N LEU A 377 4.31 -15.00 -5.62
CA LEU A 377 4.63 -15.80 -4.43
C LEU A 377 6.14 -15.72 -4.16
N ASP A 378 6.70 -16.73 -3.52
CA ASP A 378 8.14 -16.88 -3.32
C ASP A 378 8.85 -17.51 -4.52
N TRP A 379 9.64 -16.68 -5.20
CA TRP A 379 10.47 -17.08 -6.35
C TRP A 379 11.92 -17.21 -5.90
N GLY A 380 12.60 -18.27 -6.35
CA GLY A 380 13.94 -18.62 -5.88
C GLY A 380 14.98 -17.58 -6.22
N ARG A 381 15.05 -17.17 -7.48
CA ARG A 381 15.94 -16.11 -7.96
C ARG A 381 15.77 -14.82 -7.14
N ASP A 382 14.54 -14.32 -7.04
CA ASP A 382 14.22 -13.07 -6.35
C ASP A 382 14.54 -13.13 -4.86
N SER A 383 14.30 -14.29 -4.24
CA SER A 383 14.64 -14.54 -2.84
C SER A 383 16.15 -14.47 -2.63
N LEU A 384 16.94 -15.16 -3.45
CA LEU A 384 18.40 -15.21 -3.33
C LEU A 384 19.07 -13.85 -3.65
N ILE A 385 18.54 -13.09 -4.61
CA ILE A 385 18.98 -11.70 -4.85
C ILE A 385 18.70 -10.84 -3.61
N SER A 386 17.51 -10.97 -3.02
CA SER A 386 17.07 -10.19 -1.87
C SER A 386 17.84 -10.49 -0.57
N VAL A 387 18.44 -11.69 -0.44
CA VAL A 387 19.27 -12.07 0.71
C VAL A 387 20.41 -11.08 0.95
N ARG A 388 20.99 -10.49 -0.10
CA ARG A 388 22.04 -9.45 0.03
C ARG A 388 21.54 -8.24 0.81
N GLY A 389 20.28 -7.85 0.61
CA GLY A 389 19.61 -6.80 1.37
C GLY A 389 19.39 -7.17 2.84
N LEU A 390 19.04 -8.43 3.12
CA LEU A 390 18.93 -8.93 4.50
C LEU A 390 20.26 -8.85 5.24
N ILE A 391 21.35 -9.28 4.60
CA ILE A 391 22.71 -9.21 5.14
C ILE A 391 23.11 -7.75 5.39
N ALA A 392 22.89 -6.86 4.42
CA ALA A 392 23.18 -5.43 4.58
C ALA A 392 22.38 -4.76 5.72
N ALA A 393 21.17 -5.27 6.00
CA ALA A 393 20.34 -4.84 7.11
C ALA A 393 20.69 -5.53 8.46
N GLY A 394 21.71 -6.38 8.50
CA GLY A 394 22.13 -7.12 9.71
C GLY A 394 21.22 -8.30 10.08
N ARG A 395 20.31 -8.72 9.19
CA ARG A 395 19.35 -9.80 9.41
C ARG A 395 19.92 -11.17 9.04
N PHE A 396 21.04 -11.52 9.65
CA PHE A 396 21.79 -12.73 9.32
C PHE A 396 21.00 -14.03 9.59
N ALA A 397 20.15 -14.03 10.61
CA ALA A 397 19.30 -15.19 10.93
C ALA A 397 18.27 -15.47 9.83
N ASP A 398 17.58 -14.42 9.35
CA ASP A 398 16.62 -14.56 8.24
C ASP A 398 17.33 -14.94 6.94
N ALA A 399 18.49 -14.31 6.65
CA ALA A 399 19.31 -14.67 5.50
C ALA A 399 19.71 -16.16 5.51
N ARG A 400 20.17 -16.67 6.66
CA ARG A 400 20.49 -18.09 6.83
C ARG A 400 19.27 -18.97 6.63
N ALA A 401 18.11 -18.59 7.17
CA ALA A 401 16.88 -19.37 7.02
C ALA A 401 16.43 -19.47 5.55
N VAL A 402 16.51 -18.37 4.79
CA VAL A 402 16.23 -18.36 3.34
C VAL A 402 17.20 -19.25 2.58
N LEU A 403 18.51 -19.11 2.83
CA LEU A 403 19.53 -19.94 2.17
C LEU A 403 19.37 -21.44 2.51
N THR A 404 19.03 -21.75 3.76
CA THR A 404 18.76 -23.12 4.20
C THR A 404 17.55 -23.70 3.48
N LEU A 405 16.48 -22.93 3.34
CA LEU A 405 15.27 -23.35 2.62
C LEU A 405 15.59 -23.68 1.17
N PHE A 406 16.21 -22.77 0.43
CA PHE A 406 16.50 -23.01 -0.98
C PHE A 406 17.53 -24.12 -1.18
N GLY A 407 18.52 -24.23 -0.29
CA GLY A 407 19.50 -25.32 -0.32
C GLY A 407 18.90 -26.71 -0.17
N GLN A 408 17.73 -26.85 0.46
CA GLN A 408 17.01 -28.15 0.54
C GLN A 408 16.45 -28.61 -0.81
N PHE A 409 16.31 -27.72 -1.78
CA PHE A 409 15.78 -28.05 -3.11
C PHE A 409 16.86 -28.23 -4.19
N GLU A 410 18.13 -28.21 -3.78
CA GLU A 410 19.25 -28.52 -4.66
C GLU A 410 19.11 -29.94 -5.21
N ASP A 411 19.24 -30.07 -6.54
CA ASP A 411 19.32 -31.35 -7.23
C ASP A 411 20.30 -31.18 -8.40
N ARG A 412 21.38 -31.96 -8.38
CA ARG A 412 22.40 -32.04 -9.43
C ARG A 412 23.00 -30.69 -9.83
N GLY A 413 23.27 -29.83 -8.85
CA GLY A 413 23.90 -28.52 -9.03
C GLY A 413 22.97 -27.49 -9.67
N THR A 414 21.67 -27.60 -9.41
CA THR A 414 20.65 -26.62 -9.83
C THR A 414 19.74 -26.26 -8.66
N LEU A 415 19.13 -25.07 -8.68
CA LEU A 415 18.06 -24.67 -7.76
C LEU A 415 16.75 -24.39 -8.53
N PRO A 416 15.57 -24.54 -7.90
CA PRO A 416 14.31 -24.22 -8.55
C PRO A 416 14.12 -22.70 -8.70
N ASN A 417 13.53 -22.30 -9.83
CA ASN A 417 13.14 -20.92 -10.10
C ASN A 417 11.93 -20.48 -9.24
N MET A 418 11.02 -21.42 -8.98
CA MET A 418 9.78 -21.18 -8.23
C MET A 418 9.48 -22.36 -7.32
N ILE A 419 9.03 -22.08 -6.09
CA ILE A 419 8.57 -23.10 -5.16
C ILE A 419 7.09 -22.86 -4.88
N ARG A 420 6.20 -23.74 -5.35
CA ARG A 420 4.75 -23.66 -5.10
C ARG A 420 4.34 -24.71 -4.06
N GLY A 421 4.18 -24.31 -2.79
CA GLY A 421 3.97 -25.29 -1.73
C GLY A 421 5.09 -26.34 -1.74
N GLY A 422 4.78 -27.64 -1.83
CA GLY A 422 5.81 -28.68 -1.95
C GLY A 422 6.45 -28.85 -3.35
N ASP A 423 5.96 -28.16 -4.38
CA ASP A 423 6.39 -28.36 -5.76
C ASP A 423 7.55 -27.43 -6.15
N ALA A 424 8.69 -28.04 -6.53
CA ALA A 424 9.91 -27.40 -6.97
C ALA A 424 10.32 -27.82 -8.41
N ARG A 425 9.37 -28.29 -9.23
CA ARG A 425 9.64 -28.81 -10.58
C ARG A 425 10.05 -27.72 -11.59
N ASN A 426 9.78 -26.46 -11.31
CA ASN A 426 10.17 -25.36 -12.21
C ASN A 426 11.67 -25.07 -12.07
N ARG A 427 12.49 -25.71 -12.91
CA ARG A 427 13.97 -25.63 -12.91
C ARG A 427 14.56 -25.14 -14.24
N ASP A 428 13.73 -24.70 -15.19
CA ASP A 428 14.18 -24.16 -16.48
C ASP A 428 14.75 -22.74 -16.31
N THR A 429 15.90 -22.64 -15.63
CA THR A 429 16.55 -21.36 -15.36
C THR A 429 18.06 -21.53 -15.24
N SER A 430 18.83 -20.74 -15.97
CA SER A 430 20.30 -20.76 -15.93
C SER A 430 20.89 -19.78 -14.92
N ASP A 431 20.06 -18.91 -14.34
CA ASP A 431 20.44 -17.81 -13.46
C ASP A 431 20.13 -18.06 -11.97
N ALA A 432 19.49 -19.19 -11.64
CA ALA A 432 19.44 -19.77 -10.31
C ALA A 432 20.13 -21.15 -10.34
N PRO A 433 21.47 -21.19 -10.41
CA PRO A 433 22.24 -22.43 -10.43
C PRO A 433 22.17 -23.14 -9.08
#